data_AF-A0A3A9YAU1-F1
#
_entry.id   AF-A0A3A9YAU1-F1
#
_cell.length_a   1.000
_cell.length_b   1.000
_cell.length_c   1.000
_cell.angle_alpha   90.00
_cell.angle_beta   90.00
_cell.angle_gamma   90.00
#
_symmetry.space_group_name_H-M   'P 1'
#
loop_
_entity.id
_entity.type
_entity.pdbx_description
1 polymer ?
#
loop_
_entity_poly.entity_id
_entity_poly.type
_entity_poly.pdbx_seq_one_letter_code
_entity_poly.pdbx_strand_id
1 'polypeptide(L)'
;MQSSGLPTDDDLIVGSVSWPGLRSWATADPAGFNGGERDSYKVGALIKAGAVVTVAVPNSIKHKVGLKYGQSWAYEPAQSVTFHGCQDFDTAYVGGFYVVGHRCVPLDITERGKPPVRVTISFFAGRC
;
A
#
# COMPACT_ATOMS: atom_id res chain seq x y z
N MET A 1 -10.27 10.51 17.41
CA MET A 1 -9.10 11.40 17.35
C MET A 1 -8.28 11.01 16.13
N GLN A 2 -8.46 11.71 15.01
CA GLN A 2 -7.55 11.60 13.87
C GLN A 2 -6.33 12.47 14.22
N SER A 3 -5.17 11.85 14.34
CA SER A 3 -3.92 12.61 14.47
C SER A 3 -3.60 13.20 13.11
N SER A 4 -3.78 14.51 12.96
CA SER A 4 -3.26 15.32 11.87
C SER A 4 -1.72 15.43 12.00
N GLY A 5 -1.03 14.29 12.01
CA GLY A 5 0.42 14.27 11.95
C GLY A 5 0.84 14.75 10.56
N LEU A 6 1.77 15.70 10.50
CA LEU A 6 2.45 16.01 9.25
C LEU A 6 3.05 14.71 8.68
N PRO A 7 3.10 14.57 7.35
CA PRO A 7 3.85 13.50 6.71
C PRO A 7 5.23 13.32 7.33
N THR A 8 5.58 12.09 7.66
CA THR A 8 6.91 11.73 8.13
C THR A 8 7.72 11.13 6.99
N ASP A 9 9.05 11.08 7.14
CA ASP A 9 9.94 10.40 6.18
C ASP A 9 9.65 8.90 6.07
N ASP A 10 8.94 8.33 7.06
CA ASP A 10 8.50 6.95 7.06
C ASP A 10 7.24 6.72 6.21
N ASP A 11 6.53 7.77 5.79
CA ASP A 11 5.32 7.64 4.98
C ASP A 11 5.68 7.45 3.49
N LEU A 12 4.98 6.54 2.82
CA LEU A 12 4.97 6.52 1.36
C LEU A 12 3.83 7.39 0.86
N ILE A 13 4.15 8.47 0.15
CA ILE A 13 3.17 9.35 -0.48
C ILE A 13 3.44 9.40 -1.99
N VAL A 14 2.43 9.12 -2.81
CA VAL A 14 2.50 9.20 -4.27
C VAL A 14 1.23 9.85 -4.80
N GLY A 15 1.32 11.11 -5.21
CA GLY A 15 0.15 11.88 -5.64
C GLY A 15 -0.90 11.96 -4.53
N SER A 16 -2.09 11.44 -4.82
CA SER A 16 -3.24 11.46 -3.90
C SER A 16 -3.41 10.19 -3.03
N VAL A 17 -2.48 9.23 -3.09
CA VAL A 17 -2.47 8.07 -2.18
C VAL A 17 -1.28 8.15 -1.22
N SER A 18 -1.50 7.71 0.02
CA SER A 18 -0.43 7.52 1.00
C SER A 18 -0.62 6.26 1.84
N TRP A 19 0.51 5.73 2.31
CA TRP A 19 0.58 4.65 3.29
C TRP A 19 1.44 5.12 4.47
N PRO A 20 0.82 5.51 5.60
CA PRO A 20 1.56 5.94 6.76
C PRO A 20 2.52 4.87 7.27
N GLY A 21 3.77 5.25 7.55
CA GLY A 21 4.82 4.41 8.11
C GLY A 21 5.38 3.32 7.18
N LEU A 22 4.92 3.19 5.93
CA LEU A 22 5.30 2.08 5.06
C LEU A 22 6.80 2.02 4.74
N ARG A 23 7.51 3.15 4.68
CA ARG A 23 8.96 3.16 4.40
C ARG A 23 9.79 2.61 5.56
N SER A 24 9.29 2.71 6.79
CA SER A 24 9.98 2.14 7.97
C SER A 24 10.16 0.61 7.87
N TRP A 25 9.35 -0.07 7.04
CA TRP A 25 9.41 -1.51 6.85
C TRP A 25 10.69 -1.99 6.19
N ALA A 26 11.49 -1.09 5.60
CA ALA A 26 12.74 -1.47 4.96
C ALA A 26 13.68 -2.26 5.88
N THR A 27 13.71 -1.92 7.17
CA THR A 27 14.60 -2.54 8.17
C THR A 27 13.89 -3.07 9.41
N ALA A 28 12.56 -3.01 9.44
CA ALA A 28 11.79 -3.43 10.60
C ALA A 28 11.66 -4.96 10.69
N ASP A 29 11.26 -5.46 11.86
CA ASP A 29 10.92 -6.87 12.04
C ASP A 29 9.51 -7.16 11.45
N PRO A 30 9.38 -8.06 10.46
CA PRO A 30 8.09 -8.41 9.87
C PRO A 30 7.06 -8.94 10.88
N ALA A 31 7.51 -9.51 12.01
CA ALA A 31 6.61 -10.02 13.04
C ALA A 31 5.70 -8.92 13.64
N GLY A 32 6.16 -7.65 13.65
CA GLY A 32 5.40 -6.51 14.15
C GLY A 32 4.25 -6.04 13.26
N PHE A 33 4.19 -6.49 12.00
CA PHE A 33 3.21 -6.03 11.01
C PHE A 33 2.29 -7.13 10.49
N ASN A 34 2.44 -8.35 11.02
CA ASN A 34 1.72 -9.53 10.55
C ASN A 34 0.20 -9.35 10.69
N GLY A 35 -0.52 -9.63 9.61
CA GLY A 35 -1.96 -9.50 9.52
C GLY A 35 -2.79 -10.61 10.14
N GLY A 36 -2.14 -11.60 10.78
CA GLY A 36 -2.75 -12.83 11.27
C GLY A 36 -2.57 -14.02 10.33
N GLU A 37 -1.87 -13.82 9.20
CA GLU A 37 -1.62 -14.81 8.16
C GLU A 37 -0.17 -14.70 7.68
N ARG A 38 0.42 -15.84 7.30
CA ARG A 38 1.77 -15.85 6.73
C ARG A 38 1.86 -14.93 5.51
N ASP A 39 2.98 -14.20 5.41
CA ASP A 39 3.29 -13.30 4.28
C ASP A 39 2.24 -12.17 4.07
N SER A 40 1.35 -11.94 5.03
CA SER A 40 0.36 -10.86 4.99
C SER A 40 0.71 -9.78 6.00
N TYR A 41 0.84 -8.54 5.54
CA TYR A 41 1.27 -7.40 6.36
C TYR A 41 0.25 -6.27 6.30
N LYS A 42 -0.20 -5.76 7.44
CA LYS A 42 -1.23 -4.71 7.50
C LYS A 42 -0.63 -3.32 7.40
N VAL A 43 -1.18 -2.50 6.52
CA VAL A 43 -0.91 -1.06 6.44
C VAL A 43 -2.12 -0.39 5.81
N GLY A 44 -2.60 0.70 6.42
CA GLY A 44 -3.73 1.45 5.89
C GLY A 44 -3.32 2.27 4.67
N ALA A 45 -4.21 2.36 3.68
CA ALA A 45 -4.07 3.33 2.59
C ALA A 45 -4.98 4.52 2.88
N LEU A 46 -4.46 5.74 2.72
CA LEU A 46 -5.23 6.98 2.80
C LEU A 46 -5.30 7.62 1.42
N ILE A 47 -6.50 7.96 0.99
CA ILE A 47 -6.79 8.57 -0.31
C ILE A 47 -7.32 9.96 -0.09
N LYS A 48 -6.74 10.96 -0.76
CA LYS A 48 -7.23 12.33 -0.66
C LYS A 48 -8.68 12.47 -1.13
N ALA A 49 -9.40 13.39 -0.51
CA ALA A 49 -10.76 13.74 -0.90
C ALA A 49 -10.90 13.96 -2.42
N GLY A 50 -11.93 13.35 -3.02
CA GLY A 50 -12.26 13.45 -4.46
C GLY A 50 -11.32 12.71 -5.42
N ALA A 51 -10.24 12.10 -4.94
CA ALA A 51 -9.29 11.41 -5.80
C ALA A 51 -9.75 9.99 -6.18
N VAL A 52 -9.31 9.53 -7.36
CA VAL A 52 -9.41 8.12 -7.76
C VAL A 52 -8.01 7.65 -8.12
N VAL A 53 -7.53 6.63 -7.42
CA VAL A 53 -6.17 6.11 -7.57
C VAL A 53 -6.21 4.61 -7.76
N THR A 54 -5.55 4.12 -8.80
CA THR A 54 -5.33 2.70 -9.04
C THR A 54 -3.91 2.34 -8.66
N VAL A 55 -3.75 1.32 -7.82
CA VAL A 55 -2.46 0.73 -7.45
C VAL A 55 -2.40 -0.67 -8.03
N ALA A 56 -1.33 -0.99 -8.76
CA ALA A 56 -1.16 -2.27 -9.43
C ALA A 56 0.22 -2.88 -9.16
N VAL A 57 0.22 -4.20 -9.05
CA VAL A 57 1.43 -5.03 -9.00
C VAL A 57 1.79 -5.43 -10.43
N PRO A 58 3.04 -5.23 -10.89
CA PRO A 58 3.45 -5.69 -12.21
C PRO A 58 3.26 -7.19 -12.39
N ASN A 59 2.78 -7.59 -13.57
CA ASN A 59 2.46 -9.00 -13.89
C ASN A 59 3.66 -9.95 -13.72
N SER A 60 4.90 -9.45 -13.78
CA SER A 60 6.13 -10.24 -13.57
C SER A 60 6.27 -10.81 -12.15
N ILE A 61 5.58 -10.24 -11.16
CA ILE A 61 5.69 -10.65 -9.74
C ILE A 61 4.35 -11.02 -9.10
N LYS A 62 3.28 -11.17 -9.89
CA LYS A 62 1.90 -11.40 -9.41
C LYS A 62 1.72 -12.63 -8.51
N HIS A 63 2.56 -13.65 -8.67
CA HIS A 63 2.51 -14.88 -7.86
C HIS A 63 3.17 -14.72 -6.48
N LYS A 64 3.85 -13.60 -6.25
CA LYS A 64 4.60 -13.34 -5.01
C LYS A 64 4.08 -12.12 -4.26
N VAL A 65 3.26 -11.31 -4.90
CA VAL A 65 2.81 -10.02 -4.38
C VAL A 65 1.35 -9.80 -4.76
N GLY A 66 0.57 -9.28 -3.80
CA GLY A 66 -0.79 -8.82 -4.07
C GLY A 66 -1.28 -7.81 -3.03
N LEU A 67 -2.41 -7.20 -3.34
CA LEU A 67 -3.07 -6.15 -2.59
C LEU A 67 -4.27 -6.75 -1.85
N LYS A 68 -4.30 -6.60 -0.53
CA LYS A 68 -5.41 -7.04 0.33
C LYS A 68 -6.15 -5.82 0.86
N TYR A 69 -6.78 -5.05 -0.03
CA TYR A 69 -7.60 -3.89 0.33
C TYR A 69 -9.03 -4.08 -0.18
N GLY A 70 -10.01 -3.91 0.71
CA GLY A 70 -11.43 -4.12 0.41
C GLY A 70 -11.94 -5.49 0.85
N GLN A 71 -12.41 -5.56 2.10
CA GLN A 71 -13.27 -6.57 2.74
C GLN A 71 -12.80 -8.05 2.89
N SER A 72 -12.93 -8.56 4.12
CA SER A 72 -12.63 -9.89 4.71
C SER A 72 -11.25 -10.52 4.40
N TRP A 73 -10.56 -11.01 5.44
CA TRP A 73 -9.18 -11.54 5.35
C TRP A 73 -9.00 -12.78 4.45
N ALA A 74 -10.10 -13.42 4.07
CA ALA A 74 -10.15 -14.70 3.35
C ALA A 74 -10.16 -14.59 1.80
N TYR A 75 -9.96 -13.40 1.22
CA TYR A 75 -9.92 -13.22 -0.24
C TYR A 75 -8.50 -13.33 -0.82
N GLU A 76 -8.42 -13.86 -2.05
CA GLU A 76 -7.21 -13.92 -2.86
C GLU A 76 -6.61 -12.50 -3.05
N PRO A 77 -5.28 -12.32 -2.86
CA PRO A 77 -4.64 -11.03 -3.07
C PRO A 77 -4.87 -10.49 -4.49
N ALA A 78 -5.43 -9.28 -4.58
CA ALA A 78 -5.71 -8.64 -5.86
C ALA A 78 -4.43 -8.13 -6.52
N GLN A 79 -4.37 -8.14 -7.85
CA GLN A 79 -3.22 -7.60 -8.59
C GLN A 79 -3.35 -6.09 -8.85
N SER A 80 -4.56 -5.56 -8.73
CA SER A 80 -4.84 -4.15 -8.86
C SER A 80 -6.01 -3.79 -7.96
N VAL A 81 -5.94 -2.64 -7.32
CA VAL A 81 -7.02 -2.05 -6.54
C VAL A 81 -7.20 -0.61 -6.98
N THR A 82 -8.44 -0.25 -7.32
CA THR A 82 -8.84 1.14 -7.53
C THR A 82 -9.52 1.65 -6.28
N PHE A 83 -8.93 2.67 -5.68
CA PHE A 83 -9.45 3.37 -4.53
C PHE A 83 -10.21 4.62 -4.94
N HIS A 84 -11.24 4.95 -4.15
CA HIS A 84 -12.09 6.10 -4.35
C HIS A 84 -12.11 6.92 -3.05
N GLY A 85 -11.57 8.15 -3.11
CA GLY A 85 -11.76 9.11 -2.05
C GLY A 85 -13.22 9.58 -2.01
N CYS A 86 -13.79 9.67 -0.81
CA CYS A 86 -15.00 10.45 -0.54
C CYS A 86 -14.81 11.89 -1.02
N GLN A 87 -15.90 12.57 -1.36
CA GLN A 87 -15.82 13.91 -1.98
C GLN A 87 -15.16 14.95 -1.06
N ASP A 88 -15.48 14.92 0.23
CA ASP A 88 -15.17 16.03 1.14
C ASP A 88 -14.13 15.70 2.21
N PHE A 89 -13.70 14.44 2.29
CA PHE A 89 -12.73 14.00 3.30
C PHE A 89 -11.86 12.86 2.81
N ASP A 90 -10.65 12.80 3.36
CA ASP A 90 -9.70 11.74 3.09
C ASP A 90 -10.26 10.38 3.53
N THR A 91 -10.09 9.38 2.69
CA THR A 91 -10.69 8.05 2.89
C THR A 91 -9.63 7.04 3.26
N ALA A 92 -9.85 6.40 4.42
CA ALA A 92 -8.99 5.33 4.90
C ALA A 92 -9.51 3.97 4.44
N TYR A 93 -8.62 3.19 3.84
CA TYR A 93 -8.84 1.79 3.50
C TYR A 93 -8.02 0.90 4.42
N VAL A 94 -8.70 0.06 5.19
CA VAL A 94 -8.05 -0.98 6.01
C VAL A 94 -7.69 -2.15 5.11
N GLY A 95 -6.44 -2.58 5.18
CA GLY A 95 -5.93 -3.65 4.35
C GLY A 95 -4.43 -3.84 4.53
N GLY A 96 -3.79 -4.26 3.46
CA GLY A 96 -2.34 -4.45 3.44
C GLY A 96 -1.85 -5.14 2.17
N PHE A 97 -0.69 -5.77 2.30
CA PHE A 97 -0.03 -6.45 1.21
C PHE A 97 0.19 -7.92 1.56
N TYR A 98 0.01 -8.78 0.55
CA TYR A 98 0.58 -10.13 0.56
C TYR A 98 1.93 -10.08 -0.15
N VAL A 99 3.00 -10.53 0.50
CA VAL A 99 4.37 -10.47 -0.03
C VAL A 99 5.16 -11.69 0.42
N VAL A 100 5.49 -12.57 -0.53
CA VAL A 100 6.27 -13.79 -0.27
C VAL A 100 7.74 -13.43 -0.02
N GLY A 101 8.16 -13.66 1.22
CA GLY A 101 9.52 -13.38 1.69
C GLY A 101 9.89 -11.90 1.63
N HIS A 102 11.13 -11.58 2.00
CA HIS A 102 11.62 -10.20 1.99
C HIS A 102 11.95 -9.79 0.55
N ARG A 103 11.45 -8.63 0.09
CA ARG A 103 11.68 -8.17 -1.29
C ARG A 103 11.44 -6.68 -1.51
N CYS A 104 12.14 -6.15 -2.51
CA CYS A 104 11.78 -4.92 -3.19
C CYS A 104 10.61 -5.18 -4.14
N VAL A 105 9.54 -4.40 -4.01
CA VAL A 105 8.30 -4.55 -4.77
C VAL A 105 8.06 -3.27 -5.58
N PRO A 106 8.15 -3.33 -6.92
CA PRO A 106 7.64 -2.25 -7.75
C PRO A 106 6.11 -2.22 -7.68
N LEU A 107 5.54 -1.04 -7.50
CA LEU A 107 4.11 -0.76 -7.67
C LEU A 107 3.93 0.31 -8.75
N ASP A 108 2.90 0.12 -9.57
CA ASP A 108 2.42 1.12 -10.51
C ASP A 108 1.23 1.85 -9.90
N ILE A 109 1.34 3.17 -9.77
CA ILE A 109 0.31 4.02 -9.17
C ILE A 109 -0.17 4.98 -10.23
N THR A 110 -1.46 4.88 -10.55
CA THR A 110 -2.12 5.75 -11.54
C THR A 110 -3.22 6.54 -10.85
N GLU A 111 -3.07 7.86 -10.82
CA GLU A 111 -4.15 8.76 -10.43
C GLU A 111 -4.94 9.19 -11.67
N ARG A 112 -6.26 9.25 -11.56
CA ARG A 112 -7.14 9.57 -12.70
C ARG A 112 -6.72 10.90 -13.35
N GLY A 113 -6.43 10.85 -14.66
CA GLY A 113 -6.03 12.03 -15.43
C GLY A 113 -4.54 12.40 -15.30
N LYS A 114 -3.73 11.59 -14.61
CA LYS A 114 -2.28 11.79 -14.48
C LYS A 114 -1.50 10.61 -15.10
N PRO A 115 -0.25 10.83 -15.54
CA PRO A 115 0.62 9.74 -15.95
C PRO A 115 0.89 8.76 -14.79
N PRO A 116 1.04 7.44 -15.05
CA PRO A 116 1.43 6.48 -14.03
C PRO A 116 2.80 6.78 -13.43
N VAL A 117 2.94 6.57 -12.13
CA VAL A 117 4.20 6.66 -11.39
C VAL A 117 4.57 5.28 -10.87
N ARG A 118 5.78 4.82 -11.17
CA ARG A 118 6.33 3.60 -10.59
C ARG A 118 7.18 3.92 -9.38
N VAL A 119 6.90 3.25 -8.26
CA VAL A 119 7.70 3.32 -7.05
C VAL A 119 8.12 1.94 -6.60
N THR A 120 9.30 1.82 -5.98
CA THR A 120 9.76 0.56 -5.38
C THR A 120 9.71 0.67 -3.88
N ILE A 121 9.11 -0.33 -3.24
CA ILE A 121 8.91 -0.39 -1.79
C ILE A 121 9.69 -1.57 -1.24
N SER A 122 10.39 -1.36 -0.13
CA SER A 122 11.05 -2.43 0.59
C SER A 122 10.08 -3.09 1.57
N PHE A 123 9.77 -4.35 1.34
CA PHE A 123 9.12 -5.21 2.34
C PHE A 123 10.23 -6.01 3.03
N PHE A 124 10.83 -5.41 4.07
CA PHE A 124 11.86 -6.00 4.93
C PHE A 124 13.15 -6.42 4.22
N ALA A 125 13.43 -5.84 3.05
CA ALA A 125 14.56 -6.20 2.19
C ALA A 125 15.76 -5.24 2.30
N GLY A 126 15.72 -4.28 3.22
CA GLY A 126 16.71 -3.20 3.29
C GLY A 126 16.50 -2.19 2.15
N ARG A 127 17.60 -1.74 1.53
CA ARG A 127 17.57 -0.67 0.53
C ARG A 127 17.02 -1.16 -0.82
N CYS A 128 16.07 -0.39 -1.34
CA CYS A 128 15.59 -0.36 -2.70
C CYS A 128 15.66 1.12 -3.17
#